data_AF-A0A7Z1R0L1-F1
#
_entry.id   AF-A0A7Z1R0L1-F1
#
_cell.length_a   1.000
_cell.length_b   1.000
_cell.length_c   1.000
_cell.angle_alpha   90.00
_cell.angle_beta   90.00
_cell.angle_gamma   90.00
#
_symmetry.space_group_name_H-M   'P 1'
#
loop_
_entity.id
_entity.type
_entity.pdbx_description
1 polymer ?
#
loop_
_entity_poly.entity_id
_entity_poly.type
_entity_poly.pdbx_seq_one_letter_code
_entity_poly.pdbx_strand_id
1 'polypeptide(L)' 'MGDDVLVWNRLGVHRIRAVSSSIRRHRRLHVEWLPPYAPQLNPVEQALGRSRTNTRNVNRLPSAPE' A
#
# COMPACT_ATOMS: atom_id res chain seq x y z
N MET A 1 -17.30 11.22 -16.18
CA MET A 1 -15.87 11.18 -15.81
C MET A 1 -15.80 11.17 -14.30
N GLY A 2 -15.23 10.13 -13.69
CA GLY A 2 -15.17 9.98 -12.23
C GLY A 2 -13.92 10.62 -11.61
N ASP A 3 -13.99 10.91 -10.32
CA ASP A 3 -12.88 11.31 -9.48
C ASP A 3 -12.05 10.07 -9.05
N ASP A 4 -10.73 10.21 -9.02
CA ASP A 4 -9.81 9.15 -8.57
C ASP A 4 -9.59 9.27 -7.06
N VAL A 5 -9.83 8.20 -6.31
CA VAL A 5 -9.65 8.18 -4.84
C VAL A 5 -8.36 7.47 -4.47
N LEU A 6 -7.51 8.18 -3.73
CA LEU A 6 -6.27 7.68 -3.14
C LEU A 6 -6.48 7.40 -1.65
N VAL A 7 -6.52 6.14 -1.27
CA VAL A 7 -6.67 5.70 0.12
C VAL A 7 -5.29 5.42 0.71
N TRP A 8 -4.90 6.16 1.75
CA TRP A 8 -3.59 6.03 2.39
C TRP A 8 -3.67 5.91 3.91
N ASN A 9 -2.70 5.20 4.48
CA ASN A 9 -2.44 5.24 5.92
C ASN A 9 -1.70 6.54 6.30
N ARG A 10 -1.51 6.80 7.59
CA ARG A 10 -0.92 8.05 8.09
C ARG A 10 0.61 8.02 8.18
N LEU A 11 1.29 7.18 7.40
CA LEU A 11 2.76 7.10 7.41
C LEU A 11 3.38 8.46 7.06
N GLY A 12 4.42 8.87 7.78
CA GLY A 12 5.01 10.21 7.69
C GLY A 12 5.41 10.61 6.26
N VAL A 13 5.91 9.66 5.47
CA VAL A 13 6.30 9.88 4.06
C VAL A 13 5.14 10.34 3.18
N HIS A 14 3.90 9.96 3.47
CA HIS A 14 2.72 10.40 2.72
C HIS A 14 2.35 11.85 2.98
N ARG A 15 2.85 12.44 4.09
CA ARG A 15 2.48 13.79 4.54
C ARG A 15 3.58 14.83 4.27
N ILE A 16 4.73 14.41 3.76
CA ILE A 16 5.83 15.34 3.46
C ILE A 16 5.42 16.36 2.39
N ARG A 17 6.06 17.53 2.43
CA ARG A 17 5.75 18.66 1.54
C ARG A 17 5.76 18.27 0.06
N ALA A 18 6.75 17.50 -0.37
CA ALA A 18 6.90 17.08 -1.77
C ALA A 18 5.69 16.25 -2.25
N VAL A 19 5.28 15.27 -1.44
CA VAL A 19 4.15 14.38 -1.74
C VAL A 19 2.83 15.16 -1.77
N SER A 20 2.56 15.94 -0.72
CA SER A 20 1.36 16.80 -0.64
C SER A 20 1.29 17.80 -1.81
N SER A 21 2.43 18.36 -2.24
CA SER A 21 2.47 19.28 -3.38
C SER A 21 2.21 18.56 -4.71
N SER A 22 2.61 17.30 -4.84
CA SER A 22 2.32 16.48 -6.02
C SER A 22 0.83 16.16 -6.14
N ILE A 23 0.19 15.77 -5.03
CA ILE A 23 -1.25 15.52 -4.98
C ILE A 23 -2.03 16.77 -5.40
N ARG A 24 -1.69 17.94 -4.86
CA ARG A 24 -2.41 19.20 -5.17
C ARG A 24 -2.38 19.60 -6.65
N ARG A 25 -1.43 19.10 -7.45
CA ARG A 25 -1.38 19.32 -8.90
C ARG A 25 -2.41 18.48 -9.67
N HIS A 26 -2.95 17.43 -9.07
CA HIS A 26 -3.93 16.52 -9.69
C HIS A 26 -5.32 16.84 -9.17
N ARG A 27 -6.06 17.69 -9.89
CA ARG A 27 -7.38 18.21 -9.46
C ARG A 27 -8.46 17.14 -9.29
N ARG A 28 -8.30 15.99 -9.92
CA ARG A 28 -9.24 14.85 -9.87
C ARG A 28 -8.89 13.82 -8.79
N LEU A 29 -7.79 14.03 -8.07
CA LEU A 29 -7.30 13.11 -7.06
C LEU A 29 -7.79 13.53 -5.67
N HIS A 30 -8.60 12.69 -5.04
CA HIS A 30 -9.10 12.88 -3.68
C HIS A 30 -8.38 11.93 -2.74
N VAL A 31 -7.87 12.45 -1.62
CA VAL A 31 -7.12 11.64 -0.66
C VAL A 31 -7.98 11.32 0.55
N GLU A 32 -8.18 10.04 0.81
CA GLU A 32 -8.83 9.52 2.01
C GLU A 32 -7.80 8.91 2.97
N TRP A 33 -7.77 9.41 4.20
CA TRP A 33 -6.84 8.93 5.23
C TRP A 33 -7.49 7.87 6.10
N LEU A 34 -6.91 6.67 6.08
CA LEU A 34 -7.30 5.60 6.99
C LEU A 34 -7.09 6.02 8.46
N PRO A 35 -7.90 5.47 9.39
CA PRO A 35 -7.67 5.61 10.82
C PRO A 35 -6.26 5.13 11.21
N PRO A 36 -5.66 5.70 12.26
CA PRO A 36 -4.39 5.22 12.77
C PRO A 36 -4.58 3.81 13.35
N TYR A 37 -3.58 2.94 13.20
CA TYR A 37 -3.60 1.56 13.71
C TYR A 37 -4.77 0.68 13.22
N ALA A 38 -5.25 0.91 11.99
CA ALA A 38 -6.26 0.06 11.35
C ALA A 38 -5.69 -0.72 10.13
N PRO A 39 -4.70 -1.61 10.31
CA PRO A 39 -4.08 -2.35 9.21
C PRO A 39 -5.08 -3.22 8.43
N GLN A 40 -6.13 -3.71 9.08
CA GLN A 40 -7.22 -4.47 8.44
C GLN A 40 -7.96 -3.69 7.36
N LEU A 41 -7.98 -2.35 7.47
CA LEU A 41 -8.62 -1.46 6.50
C LEU A 41 -7.69 -1.05 5.36
N ASN A 42 -6.39 -1.36 5.45
CA ASN A 42 -5.40 -0.98 4.44
C ASN A 42 -5.25 -2.10 3.41
N PRO A 43 -5.73 -1.94 2.16
CA PRO A 43 -5.69 -3.01 1.16
C PRO A 43 -4.27 -3.50 0.84
N VAL A 44 -3.27 -2.61 0.98
CA VAL A 44 -1.87 -2.96 0.70
C VAL A 44 -1.33 -3.97 1.71
N GLU A 45 -1.77 -3.94 2.98
CA GLU A 45 -1.30 -4.89 4.00
C GLU A 45 -1.81 -6.31 3.70
N GLN A 46 -3.03 -6.42 3.17
CA GLN A 46 -3.59 -7.70 2.74
C GLN A 46 -2.83 -8.26 1.53
N ALA A 47 -2.58 -7.42 0.53
CA ALA A 47 -1.82 -7.80 -0.66
C ALA A 47 -0.38 -8.25 -0.31
N LEU A 48 0.28 -7.49 0.57
CA LEU A 48 1.63 -7.78 1.02
C LEU A 48 1.70 -9.00 1.94
N GLY A 49 0.66 -9.27 2.74
CA GLY A 49 0.52 -10.51 3.49
C GLY A 49 0.49 -11.74 2.57
N ARG A 50 -0.30 -11.68 1.48
CA ARG A 50 -0.38 -12.74 0.48
C ARG A 50 0.96 -12.97 -0.23
N SER A 51 1.65 -11.92 -0.63
CA SER A 51 2.96 -12.06 -1.30
C SER A 51 4.00 -12.67 -0.37
N ARG A 52 4.03 -12.30 0.92
CA ARG A 52 4.91 -12.91 1.92
C ARG A 52 4.61 -14.39 2.14
N THR A 53 3.36 -14.82 2.06
CA THR A 53 3.01 -16.25 2.10
C THR A 53 3.59 -16.97 0.89
N ASN A 54 3.46 -16.39 -0.31
CA ASN A 54 4.08 -16.95 -1.51
C ASN A 54 5.63 -17.00 -1.40
N THR A 55 6.25 -15.96 -0.85
CA THR A 55 7.70 -15.93 -0.60
C THR A 55 8.15 -16.96 0.44
N ARG A 56 7.32 -17.26 1.46
CA ARG A 56 7.63 -18.35 2.40
C ARG A 56 7.59 -19.72 1.73
N ASN A 57 6.74 -19.90 0.74
CA ASN A 57 6.59 -21.18 0.04
C ASN A 57 7.73 -21.47 -0.95
N VAL A 58 8.39 -20.43 -1.52
CA VAL A 58 9.55 -20.66 -2.42
C VAL A 58 10.79 -21.18 -1.68
N ASN A 59 10.96 -20.85 -0.39
CA ASN A 59 12.02 -21.41 0.46
C ASN A 59 11.74 -22.84 0.94
N ARG A 60 10.61 -23.45 0.52
CA ARG A 60 10.20 -24.80 0.89
C ARG A 60 10.17 -25.76 -0.32
N LEU A 61 10.62 -25.31 -1.50
CA LEU A 61 10.86 -26.21 -2.62
C LEU A 61 11.98 -27.18 -2.23
N PRO A 62 11.81 -28.51 -2.42
CA PRO A 62 12.89 -29.44 -2.11
C PRO A 62 14.10 -29.05 -2.95
N SER A 63 15.27 -28.97 -2.31
CA SER A 63 16.54 -28.83 -3.03
C SER A 63 16.57 -29.93 -4.10
N ALA A 64 16.80 -29.53 -5.34
CA ALA A 64 16.91 -30.46 -6.46
C ALA A 64 17.94 -31.56 -6.12
N PRO A 65 17.71 -32.82 -6.54
CA PRO A 65 18.68 -33.88 -6.28
C PRO A 65 20.02 -33.54 -6.96
N GLU A 66 21.11 -33.82 -6.24
CA GLU A 66 22.50 -33.66 -6.70
C GLU A 66 22.83 -34.48 -7.96
#